data_AF-A0A524JAI7-F1
#
_entry.id   AF-A0A524JAI7-F1
#
_cell.length_a   1.000
_cell.length_b   1.000
_cell.length_c   1.000
_cell.angle_alpha   90.00
_cell.angle_beta   90.00
_cell.angle_gamma   90.00
#
_symmetry.space_group_name_H-M   'P 1'
#
loop_
_entity.id
_entity.type
_entity.pdbx_description
1 polymer ?
#
loop_
_entity_poly.entity_id
_entity_poly.type
_entity_poly.pdbx_seq_one_letter_code
_entity_poly.pdbx_strand_id
1 'polypeptide(L)'
;MSKRIEYLRKQSIEAVPSISTERAELITAFYRDFTTPVSVPVQRALVFQYLLSHKSIGINFGELIVGEKGPAPKATPTYPELCCHSVQDLDILHNREKIPFTVRPETREIYIHGIIPFWKGKSMRERIFNAMTPEWQAAYEAGIFTEFMEQRSPGHTVLDDKIYRKGMVDFKSDIQESLDALNFFDDPDAYHKQEELKAMAITADALVMFAHRYAALAEEKAIAVSDSQRKAELLHIGDMCKHVPAHAPRDFWEALQYYWFVHLGVTTELNPWDSFTPGKLDQHLAPFYTQGLQDGTLTREKAEELLQCFWIKFNN
;
A
#
# COMPACT_ATOMS: atom_id res chain seq x y z
N MET A 1 26.60 4.04 -11.51
CA MET A 1 25.13 4.09 -11.66
C MET A 1 24.78 3.61 -13.05
N SER A 2 23.85 2.65 -13.20
CA SER A 2 23.50 2.10 -14.53
C SER A 2 22.55 3.04 -15.29
N LYS A 3 22.49 2.91 -16.63
CA LYS A 3 21.56 3.69 -17.47
C LYS A 3 20.09 3.52 -17.06
N ARG A 4 19.73 2.33 -16.57
CA ARG A 4 18.40 2.04 -16.02
C ARG A 4 18.10 2.94 -14.82
N ILE A 5 19.03 3.02 -13.87
CA ILE A 5 18.86 3.80 -12.65
C ILE A 5 18.82 5.30 -12.96
N GLU A 6 19.64 5.78 -13.89
CA GLU A 6 19.55 7.16 -14.37
C GLU A 6 18.16 7.49 -14.92
N TYR A 7 17.61 6.61 -15.76
CA TYR A 7 16.27 6.78 -16.34
C TYR A 7 15.17 6.76 -15.27
N LEU A 8 15.14 5.73 -14.41
CA LEU A 8 14.12 5.58 -13.36
C LEU A 8 14.19 6.73 -12.35
N ARG A 9 15.40 7.14 -11.94
CA ARG A 9 15.59 8.27 -11.03
C ARG A 9 15.10 9.57 -11.67
N LYS A 10 15.39 9.79 -12.96
CA LYS A 10 14.90 10.96 -13.69
C LYS A 10 13.37 10.98 -13.72
N GLN A 11 12.74 9.87 -14.09
CA GLN A 11 11.27 9.72 -14.08
C GLN A 11 10.68 10.04 -12.69
N SER A 12 11.26 9.49 -11.63
CA SER A 12 10.81 9.69 -10.25
C SER A 12 10.92 11.16 -9.79
N ILE A 13 12.05 11.80 -10.05
CA ILE A 13 12.29 13.18 -9.61
C ILE A 13 11.44 14.16 -10.41
N GLU A 14 11.35 13.99 -11.73
CA GLU A 14 10.60 14.87 -12.62
C GLU A 14 9.08 14.64 -12.58
N ALA A 15 8.62 13.53 -11.99
CA ALA A 15 7.20 13.33 -11.75
C ALA A 15 6.61 14.48 -10.93
N VAL A 16 5.46 15.00 -11.39
CA VAL A 16 4.74 16.09 -10.75
C VAL A 16 3.78 15.49 -9.72
N PRO A 17 3.89 15.84 -8.42
CA PRO A 17 2.92 15.42 -7.41
C PRO A 17 1.50 15.79 -7.84
N SER A 18 0.61 14.81 -7.85
CA SER A 18 -0.78 14.99 -8.28
C SER A 18 -1.73 14.17 -7.42
N ILE A 19 -3.01 14.51 -7.45
CA ILE A 19 -4.05 13.72 -6.77
C ILE A 19 -4.60 12.65 -7.72
N SER A 20 -4.75 11.43 -7.19
CA SER A 20 -5.46 10.33 -7.84
C SER A 20 -6.77 10.03 -7.09
N THR A 21 -7.88 10.05 -7.82
CA THR A 21 -9.22 9.76 -7.29
C THR A 21 -9.54 8.27 -7.23
N GLU A 22 -8.77 7.42 -7.93
CA GLU A 22 -9.07 6.00 -8.13
C GLU A 22 -9.44 5.29 -6.82
N ARG A 23 -8.60 5.43 -5.78
CA ARG A 23 -8.87 4.81 -4.47
C ARG A 23 -10.18 5.30 -3.87
N ALA A 24 -10.41 6.61 -3.89
CA ALA A 24 -11.62 7.22 -3.34
C ALA A 24 -12.87 6.76 -4.08
N GLU A 25 -12.81 6.62 -5.41
CA GLU A 25 -13.91 6.11 -6.22
C GLU A 25 -14.19 4.63 -5.90
N LEU A 26 -13.15 3.79 -5.83
CA LEU A 26 -13.28 2.37 -5.52
C LEU A 26 -13.86 2.12 -4.13
N ILE A 27 -13.34 2.80 -3.10
CA ILE A 27 -13.89 2.65 -1.74
C ILE A 27 -15.31 3.17 -1.65
N THR A 28 -15.63 4.28 -2.33
CA THR A 28 -16.99 4.82 -2.38
C THR A 28 -17.96 3.85 -3.05
N ALA A 29 -17.56 3.24 -4.17
CA ALA A 29 -18.35 2.24 -4.86
C ALA A 29 -18.59 1.02 -3.96
N PHE A 30 -17.55 0.51 -3.31
CA PHE A 30 -17.67 -0.61 -2.39
C PHE A 30 -18.67 -0.30 -1.26
N TYR A 31 -18.49 0.78 -0.50
CA TYR A 31 -19.39 1.09 0.63
C TYR A 31 -20.81 1.45 0.21
N ARG A 32 -21.02 1.86 -1.05
CA ARG A 32 -22.36 2.15 -1.58
C ARG A 32 -23.15 0.87 -1.85
N ASP A 33 -22.48 -0.12 -2.42
CA ASP A 33 -23.13 -1.36 -2.87
C ASP A 33 -23.06 -2.48 -1.82
N PHE A 34 -22.16 -2.35 -0.84
CA PHE A 34 -21.97 -3.32 0.22
C PHE A 34 -23.09 -3.27 1.26
N THR A 35 -23.97 -4.28 1.23
CA THR A 35 -25.15 -4.40 2.11
C THR A 35 -25.04 -5.54 3.13
N THR A 36 -24.04 -6.41 2.99
CA THR A 36 -23.88 -7.59 3.85
C THR A 36 -23.46 -7.18 5.26
N PRO A 37 -24.22 -7.54 6.32
CA PRO A 37 -23.82 -7.25 7.68
C PRO A 37 -22.63 -8.15 8.07
N VAL A 38 -21.51 -7.51 8.39
CA VAL A 38 -20.28 -8.16 8.90
C VAL A 38 -19.68 -7.27 10.00
N SER A 39 -18.75 -7.80 10.78
CA SER A 39 -17.99 -6.99 11.73
C SER A 39 -17.14 -5.92 11.04
N VAL A 40 -16.79 -4.85 11.76
CA VAL A 40 -15.96 -3.76 11.23
C VAL A 40 -14.61 -4.25 10.71
N PRO A 41 -13.85 -5.13 11.41
CA PRO A 41 -12.59 -5.66 10.89
C PRO A 41 -12.77 -6.38 9.55
N VAL A 42 -13.77 -7.25 9.45
CA VAL A 42 -14.06 -7.99 8.21
C VAL A 42 -14.48 -7.03 7.09
N GLN A 43 -15.31 -6.02 7.37
CA GLN A 43 -15.66 -5.01 6.39
C GLN A 43 -14.42 -4.27 5.86
N ARG A 44 -13.49 -3.87 6.73
CA ARG A 44 -12.23 -3.21 6.32
C ARG A 44 -11.36 -4.15 5.47
N ALA A 45 -11.26 -5.42 5.83
CA ALA A 45 -10.52 -6.40 5.04
C ALA A 45 -11.14 -6.62 3.65
N LEU A 46 -12.47 -6.65 3.54
CA LEU A 46 -13.17 -6.75 2.26
C LEU A 46 -13.00 -5.50 1.40
N VAL A 47 -13.01 -4.30 2.01
CA VAL A 47 -12.65 -3.05 1.32
C VAL A 47 -11.23 -3.13 0.77
N PHE A 48 -10.27 -3.57 1.59
CA PHE A 48 -8.88 -3.73 1.19
C PHE A 48 -8.73 -4.72 0.03
N GLN A 49 -9.40 -5.87 0.11
CA GLN A 49 -9.46 -6.85 -0.97
C GLN A 49 -10.01 -6.24 -2.26
N TYR A 50 -11.13 -5.51 -2.17
CA TYR A 50 -11.73 -4.83 -3.32
C TYR A 50 -10.81 -3.78 -3.93
N LEU A 51 -10.13 -2.97 -3.11
CA LEU A 51 -9.16 -1.99 -3.57
C LEU A 51 -8.03 -2.68 -4.35
N LEU A 52 -7.41 -3.72 -3.77
CA LEU A 52 -6.31 -4.41 -4.40
C LEU A 52 -6.70 -5.22 -5.64
N SER A 53 -7.96 -5.63 -5.78
CA SER A 53 -8.41 -6.35 -6.97
C SER A 53 -8.74 -5.43 -8.14
N HIS A 54 -9.13 -4.18 -7.86
CA HIS A 54 -9.62 -3.25 -8.89
C HIS A 54 -8.67 -2.12 -9.23
N LYS A 55 -7.81 -1.69 -8.29
CA LYS A 55 -6.93 -0.53 -8.54
C LYS A 55 -6.03 -0.79 -9.75
N SER A 56 -5.71 0.26 -10.50
CA SER A 56 -4.78 0.18 -11.62
C SER A 56 -3.42 -0.28 -11.13
N ILE A 57 -2.80 -1.14 -11.94
CA ILE A 57 -1.43 -1.61 -11.76
C ILE A 57 -0.63 -1.34 -13.03
N GLY A 58 0.67 -1.13 -12.87
CA GLY A 58 1.58 -0.80 -13.97
C GLY A 58 2.99 -1.26 -13.65
N ILE A 59 3.72 -1.64 -14.70
CA ILE A 59 5.16 -1.91 -14.66
C ILE A 59 5.80 -0.89 -15.59
N ASN A 60 6.51 0.08 -15.02
CA ASN A 60 7.19 1.12 -15.76
C ASN A 60 8.39 0.55 -16.52
N PHE A 61 8.82 1.26 -17.56
CA PHE A 61 9.98 0.86 -18.34
C PHE A 61 11.23 0.79 -17.44
N GLY A 62 11.93 -0.35 -17.50
CA GLY A 62 13.15 -0.57 -16.73
C GLY A 62 12.96 -0.98 -15.27
N GLU A 63 11.73 -1.04 -14.73
CA GLU A 63 11.52 -1.47 -13.35
C GLU A 63 11.96 -2.92 -13.11
N LEU A 64 12.61 -3.14 -11.96
CA LEU A 64 12.94 -4.45 -11.40
C LEU A 64 12.09 -4.75 -10.14
N ILE A 65 11.83 -3.73 -9.32
CA ILE A 65 10.85 -3.78 -8.23
C ILE A 65 9.57 -3.10 -8.73
N VAL A 66 8.44 -3.81 -8.64
CA VAL A 66 7.17 -3.39 -9.26
C VAL A 66 6.10 -3.08 -8.22
N GLY A 67 5.20 -2.16 -8.54
CA GLY A 67 4.15 -1.73 -7.61
C GLY A 67 4.14 -0.21 -7.40
N GLU A 68 2.99 0.44 -7.50
CA GLU A 68 2.80 1.85 -7.17
C GLU A 68 1.57 2.03 -6.28
N LYS A 69 1.59 3.02 -5.38
CA LYS A 69 0.43 3.33 -4.53
C LYS A 69 -0.73 3.87 -5.37
N GLY A 70 -0.42 4.87 -6.20
CA GLY A 70 -1.33 5.40 -7.21
C GLY A 70 -1.15 4.75 -8.58
N PRO A 71 -1.79 5.30 -9.63
CA PRO A 71 -1.67 4.80 -10.99
C PRO A 71 -0.32 5.18 -11.65
N ALA A 72 0.45 6.08 -11.05
CA ALA A 72 1.73 6.57 -11.57
C ALA A 72 2.61 7.12 -10.42
N PRO A 73 3.93 7.29 -10.64
CA PRO A 73 4.81 7.96 -9.67
C PRO A 73 4.24 9.32 -9.24
N LYS A 74 4.21 9.56 -7.93
CA LYS A 74 3.68 10.75 -7.24
C LYS A 74 2.21 11.08 -7.53
N ALA A 75 1.44 10.17 -8.13
CA ALA A 75 -0.01 10.26 -8.19
C ALA A 75 -0.61 9.76 -6.88
N THR A 76 -0.85 10.67 -5.94
CA THR A 76 -1.19 10.38 -4.54
C THR A 76 -2.67 10.03 -4.38
N PRO A 77 -3.01 8.82 -3.87
CA PRO A 77 -4.39 8.47 -3.55
C PRO A 77 -4.96 9.33 -2.42
N THR A 78 -6.28 9.44 -2.36
CA THR A 78 -6.99 10.11 -1.27
C THR A 78 -7.77 9.13 -0.37
N TYR A 79 -8.04 9.58 0.86
CA TYR A 79 -8.59 8.76 1.95
C TYR A 79 -9.82 9.43 2.55
N PRO A 80 -10.94 9.47 1.80
CA PRO A 80 -12.13 10.22 2.22
C PRO A 80 -12.78 9.64 3.48
N GLU A 81 -12.51 8.38 3.83
CA GLU A 81 -12.93 7.82 5.11
C GLU A 81 -12.20 8.41 6.33
N LEU A 82 -11.01 8.99 6.12
CA LEU A 82 -10.24 9.69 7.15
C LEU A 82 -10.55 11.18 7.11
N CYS A 83 -10.28 11.81 5.97
CA CYS A 83 -10.58 13.21 5.71
C CYS A 83 -11.13 13.37 4.28
N CYS A 84 -12.40 13.76 4.19
CA CYS A 84 -13.02 14.10 2.93
C CYS A 84 -12.77 15.58 2.61
N HIS A 85 -11.82 15.84 1.71
CA HIS A 85 -11.50 17.19 1.23
C HIS A 85 -12.69 17.87 0.57
N SER A 86 -12.91 19.14 0.88
CA SER A 86 -13.82 20.03 0.16
C SER A 86 -13.22 20.47 -1.18
N VAL A 87 -14.04 21.08 -2.05
CA VAL A 87 -13.54 21.69 -3.30
C VAL A 87 -12.51 22.78 -3.00
N GLN A 88 -12.73 23.58 -1.95
CA GLN A 88 -11.80 24.60 -1.51
C GLN A 88 -10.46 23.99 -1.08
N ASP A 89 -10.47 22.87 -0.35
CA ASP A 89 -9.24 22.16 0.02
C ASP A 89 -8.48 21.68 -1.22
N LEU A 90 -9.18 21.15 -2.22
CA LEU A 90 -8.57 20.74 -3.50
C LEU A 90 -7.94 21.94 -4.24
N ASP A 91 -8.58 23.10 -4.21
CA ASP A 91 -8.04 24.33 -4.80
C ASP A 91 -6.82 24.84 -4.04
N ILE A 92 -6.82 24.75 -2.70
CA ILE A 92 -5.65 25.08 -1.88
C ILE A 92 -4.50 24.11 -2.19
N LEU A 93 -4.77 22.80 -2.27
CA LEU A 93 -3.75 21.80 -2.61
C LEU A 93 -3.13 22.06 -3.99
N HIS A 94 -3.92 22.52 -4.95
CA HIS A 94 -3.46 22.83 -6.29
C HIS A 94 -2.60 24.09 -6.35
N ASN A 95 -3.01 25.15 -5.65
CA ASN A 95 -2.44 26.49 -5.80
C ASN A 95 -1.42 26.87 -4.73
N ARG A 96 -1.27 26.09 -3.65
CA ARG A 96 -0.34 26.42 -2.56
C ARG A 96 1.12 26.46 -3.05
N GLU A 97 1.85 27.46 -2.58
CA GLU A 97 3.27 27.66 -2.93
C GLU A 97 4.14 26.47 -2.50
N LYS A 98 3.87 25.91 -1.32
CA LYS A 98 4.67 24.84 -0.73
C LYS A 98 3.95 23.51 -0.82
N ILE A 99 4.66 22.51 -1.36
CA ILE A 99 4.19 21.11 -1.50
C ILE A 99 2.88 21.01 -2.30
N PRO A 100 2.74 21.65 -3.49
CA PRO A 100 1.50 21.55 -4.25
C PRO A 100 1.25 20.11 -4.71
N PHE A 101 -0.02 19.73 -4.81
CA PHE A 101 -0.47 18.54 -5.54
C PHE A 101 -1.35 19.01 -6.69
N THR A 102 -0.97 18.70 -7.92
CA THR A 102 -1.79 19.02 -9.09
C THR A 102 -3.13 18.31 -9.00
N VAL A 103 -4.22 19.09 -9.04
CA VAL A 103 -5.59 18.60 -9.07
C VAL A 103 -6.17 18.90 -10.45
N ARG A 104 -6.53 17.86 -11.20
CA ARG A 104 -7.12 18.03 -12.53
C ARG A 104 -8.57 18.50 -12.44
N PRO A 105 -9.14 19.14 -13.47
CA PRO A 105 -10.56 19.49 -13.48
C PRO A 105 -11.48 18.29 -13.21
N GLU A 106 -11.18 17.13 -13.82
CA GLU A 106 -11.98 15.91 -13.67
C GLU A 106 -11.99 15.41 -12.22
N THR A 107 -10.87 15.58 -11.49
CA THR A 107 -10.79 15.26 -10.06
C THR A 107 -11.80 16.05 -9.24
N ARG A 108 -12.04 17.32 -9.58
CA ARG A 108 -13.01 18.16 -8.86
C ARG A 108 -14.44 17.69 -9.11
N GLU A 109 -14.77 17.40 -10.36
CA GLU A 109 -16.10 16.89 -10.73
C GLU A 109 -16.43 15.57 -10.02
N ILE A 110 -15.47 14.64 -9.97
CA ILE A 110 -15.61 13.38 -9.23
C ILE A 110 -15.88 13.64 -7.75
N TYR A 111 -15.19 14.61 -7.15
CA TYR A 111 -15.39 14.97 -5.75
C TYR A 111 -16.75 15.62 -5.50
N ILE A 112 -17.15 16.58 -6.33
CA ILE A 112 -18.41 17.31 -6.21
C ILE A 112 -19.60 16.37 -6.32
N HIS A 113 -19.59 15.47 -7.30
CA HIS A 113 -20.75 14.64 -7.64
C HIS A 113 -20.76 13.26 -6.98
N GLY A 114 -19.59 12.73 -6.60
CA GLY A 114 -19.46 11.38 -6.08
C GLY A 114 -18.97 11.31 -4.64
N ILE A 115 -17.77 11.82 -4.39
CA ILE A 115 -17.04 11.57 -3.14
C ILE A 115 -17.60 12.39 -1.98
N ILE A 116 -17.70 13.71 -2.13
CA ILE A 116 -18.16 14.61 -1.05
C ILE A 116 -19.59 14.25 -0.59
N PRO A 117 -20.58 14.08 -1.49
CA PRO A 117 -21.94 13.73 -1.05
C PRO A 117 -22.01 12.41 -0.29
N PHE A 118 -21.17 11.43 -0.66
CA PHE A 118 -21.17 10.13 0.00
C PHE A 118 -20.49 10.16 1.37
N TRP A 119 -19.36 10.84 1.51
CA TRP A 119 -18.52 10.80 2.71
C TRP A 119 -18.82 11.90 3.73
N LYS A 120 -19.62 12.91 3.37
CA LYS A 120 -20.09 13.93 4.30
C LYS A 120 -20.75 13.29 5.54
N GLY A 121 -20.31 13.70 6.72
CA GLY A 121 -20.75 13.19 8.02
C GLY A 121 -20.21 11.81 8.38
N LYS A 122 -19.35 11.21 7.56
CA LYS A 122 -18.82 9.84 7.75
C LYS A 122 -17.32 9.79 8.00
N SER A 123 -16.60 10.87 7.75
CA SER A 123 -15.14 10.89 7.87
C SER A 123 -14.68 10.82 9.32
N MET A 124 -13.50 10.23 9.57
CA MET A 124 -12.88 10.21 10.90
C MET A 124 -12.70 11.63 11.45
N ARG A 125 -12.29 12.59 10.60
CA ARG A 125 -12.13 13.99 10.97
C ARG A 125 -13.40 14.59 11.56
N GLU A 126 -14.53 14.44 10.88
CA GLU A 126 -15.82 14.95 11.37
C GLU A 126 -16.20 14.29 12.70
N ARG A 127 -15.96 12.99 12.85
CA ARG A 127 -16.22 12.26 14.10
C ARG A 127 -15.37 12.78 15.26
N ILE A 128 -14.09 13.07 15.02
CA ILE A 128 -13.18 13.63 16.03
C ILE A 128 -13.70 15.00 16.47
N PHE A 129 -13.87 15.95 15.56
CA PHE A 129 -14.23 17.33 15.91
C PHE A 129 -15.61 17.43 16.56
N ASN A 130 -16.58 16.60 16.16
CA ASN A 130 -17.90 16.55 16.79
C ASN A 130 -17.88 15.98 18.22
N ALA A 131 -16.86 15.18 18.57
CA ALA A 131 -16.73 14.59 19.91
C ALA A 131 -15.91 15.47 20.87
N MET A 132 -15.19 16.48 20.38
CA MET A 132 -14.31 17.33 21.19
C MET A 132 -15.08 18.44 21.90
N THR A 133 -14.63 18.76 23.11
CA THR A 133 -15.17 19.86 23.93
C THR A 133 -14.82 21.23 23.35
N PRO A 134 -15.60 22.30 23.66
CA PRO A 134 -15.29 23.66 23.23
C PRO A 134 -13.88 24.14 23.63
N GLU A 135 -13.39 23.76 24.81
CA GLU A 135 -12.06 24.14 25.31
C GLU A 135 -10.94 23.52 24.48
N TRP A 136 -11.14 22.28 24.02
CA TRP A 136 -10.21 21.59 23.13
C TRP A 136 -10.15 22.28 21.77
N GLN A 137 -11.32 22.64 21.21
CA GLN A 137 -11.40 23.31 19.91
C GLN A 137 -10.75 24.70 19.98
N ALA A 138 -11.01 25.47 21.04
CA ALA A 138 -10.40 26.78 21.24
C ALA A 138 -8.87 26.68 21.38
N ALA A 139 -8.34 25.68 22.09
CA ALA A 139 -6.90 25.47 22.22
C ALA A 139 -6.24 25.04 20.90
N TYR A 140 -6.91 24.20 20.11
CA TYR A 140 -6.48 23.80 18.77
C TYR A 140 -6.45 25.00 17.81
N GLU A 141 -7.53 25.79 17.76
CA GLU A 141 -7.63 27.00 16.92
C GLU A 141 -6.61 28.08 17.31
N ALA A 142 -6.30 28.19 18.60
CA ALA A 142 -5.26 29.09 19.11
C ALA A 142 -3.82 28.58 18.85
N GLY A 143 -3.66 27.37 18.29
CA GLY A 143 -2.36 26.78 17.97
C GLY A 143 -1.56 26.31 19.19
N ILE A 144 -2.23 25.94 20.28
CA ILE A 144 -1.58 25.43 21.50
C ILE A 144 -1.05 24.01 21.29
N PHE A 145 -1.78 23.19 20.54
CA PHE A 145 -1.39 21.84 20.12
C PHE A 145 -1.95 21.51 18.74
N THR A 146 -1.54 20.38 18.16
CA THR A 146 -2.08 19.82 16.92
C THR A 146 -2.69 18.43 17.16
N GLU A 147 -3.59 18.00 16.28
CA GLU A 147 -4.19 16.66 16.31
C GLU A 147 -3.62 15.81 15.17
N PHE A 148 -2.89 14.75 15.48
CA PHE A 148 -2.22 13.94 14.47
C PHE A 148 -3.21 13.08 13.66
N MET A 149 -4.32 12.66 14.26
CA MET A 149 -5.25 11.72 13.64
C MET A 149 -6.37 12.41 12.84
N GLU A 150 -6.37 13.74 12.71
CA GLU A 150 -7.46 14.45 12.01
C GLU A 150 -7.51 14.19 10.50
N GLN A 151 -6.37 13.85 9.88
CA GLN A 151 -6.27 13.64 8.42
C GLN A 151 -5.54 12.35 8.03
N ARG A 152 -4.99 11.62 9.01
CA ARG A 152 -4.19 10.41 8.82
C ARG A 152 -4.57 9.37 9.87
N SER A 153 -4.38 8.10 9.56
CA SER A 153 -4.49 7.03 10.56
C SER A 153 -3.22 6.99 11.43
N PRO A 154 -3.27 6.45 12.66
CA PRO A 154 -2.15 6.48 13.60
C PRO A 154 -0.79 6.10 12.99
N GLY A 155 -0.69 4.98 12.27
CA GLY A 155 0.55 4.60 11.58
C GLY A 155 1.74 4.50 12.55
N HIS A 156 2.84 5.20 12.24
CA HIS A 156 4.06 5.28 13.08
C HIS A 156 4.57 3.91 13.54
N THR A 157 4.69 2.98 12.59
CA THR A 157 5.16 1.63 12.88
C THR A 157 6.24 1.19 11.89
N VAL A 158 6.98 0.17 12.28
CA VAL A 158 8.11 -0.40 11.55
C VAL A 158 7.85 -1.88 11.37
N LEU A 159 8.16 -2.41 10.18
CA LEU A 159 8.02 -3.83 9.91
C LEU A 159 8.95 -4.66 10.81
N ASP A 160 8.48 -5.85 11.19
CA ASP A 160 9.31 -6.85 11.84
C ASP A 160 10.07 -7.74 10.83
N ASP A 161 10.57 -8.88 11.26
CA ASP A 161 11.35 -9.78 10.41
C ASP A 161 10.54 -10.97 9.84
N LYS A 162 9.23 -11.06 10.09
CA LYS A 162 8.45 -12.28 9.81
C LYS A 162 8.31 -12.55 8.32
N ILE A 163 8.09 -11.51 7.50
CA ILE A 163 7.87 -11.68 6.05
C ILE A 163 9.11 -12.23 5.32
N TYR A 164 10.30 -12.10 5.92
CA TYR A 164 11.53 -12.64 5.38
C TYR A 164 11.68 -14.15 5.64
N ARG A 165 10.79 -14.75 6.45
CA ARG A 165 10.81 -16.17 6.80
C ARG A 165 9.47 -16.88 6.58
N LYS A 166 8.40 -16.11 6.32
CA LYS A 166 7.03 -16.61 6.16
C LYS A 166 6.33 -15.94 4.97
N GLY A 167 5.62 -16.74 4.21
CA GLY A 167 4.62 -16.27 3.26
C GLY A 167 3.27 -15.99 3.91
N MET A 168 2.40 -15.33 3.17
CA MET A 168 1.00 -15.09 3.54
C MET A 168 0.23 -16.40 3.76
N VAL A 169 0.60 -17.49 3.07
CA VAL A 169 0.03 -18.82 3.32
C VAL A 169 0.41 -19.35 4.72
N ASP A 170 1.64 -19.09 5.17
CA ASP A 170 2.07 -19.51 6.50
C ASP A 170 1.39 -18.66 7.59
N PHE A 171 1.21 -17.36 7.36
CA PHE A 171 0.42 -16.51 8.26
C PHE A 171 -1.04 -16.96 8.35
N LYS A 172 -1.65 -17.38 7.23
CA LYS A 172 -3.00 -17.95 7.25
C LYS A 172 -3.08 -19.24 8.05
N SER A 173 -2.03 -20.05 8.04
CA SER A 173 -1.95 -21.25 8.87
C SER A 173 -1.93 -20.89 10.36
N ASP A 174 -1.10 -19.93 10.78
CA ASP A 174 -1.10 -19.44 12.17
C ASP A 174 -2.45 -18.84 12.59
N ILE A 175 -3.10 -18.11 11.68
CA ILE A 175 -4.43 -17.53 11.90
C ILE A 175 -5.45 -18.64 12.11
N GLN A 176 -5.41 -19.72 11.32
CA GLN A 176 -6.30 -20.86 11.47
C GLN A 176 -6.06 -21.59 12.79
N GLU A 177 -4.80 -21.83 13.16
CA GLU A 177 -4.46 -22.40 14.47
C GLU A 177 -4.99 -21.54 15.62
N SER A 178 -4.89 -20.21 15.49
CA SER A 178 -5.42 -19.26 16.47
C SER A 178 -6.96 -19.29 16.54
N LEU A 179 -7.63 -19.45 15.40
CA LEU A 179 -9.10 -19.60 15.32
C LEU A 179 -9.56 -20.89 15.99
N ASP A 180 -8.87 -22.00 15.74
CA ASP A 180 -9.21 -23.32 16.28
C ASP A 180 -9.01 -23.38 17.80
N ALA A 181 -8.11 -22.55 18.34
CA ALA A 181 -7.81 -22.45 19.77
C ALA A 181 -8.76 -21.52 20.56
N LEU A 182 -9.73 -20.84 19.92
CA LEU A 182 -10.63 -19.92 20.61
C LEU A 182 -11.57 -20.64 21.59
N ASN A 183 -11.57 -20.20 22.85
CA ASN A 183 -12.49 -20.71 23.87
C ASN A 183 -13.77 -19.85 23.97
N PHE A 184 -14.79 -20.18 23.19
CA PHE A 184 -16.07 -19.47 23.21
C PHE A 184 -16.88 -19.61 24.51
N PHE A 185 -16.50 -20.52 25.41
CA PHE A 185 -17.22 -20.74 26.66
C PHE A 185 -16.75 -19.81 27.78
N ASP A 186 -15.44 -19.64 27.95
CA ASP A 186 -14.87 -18.85 29.06
C ASP A 186 -14.24 -17.51 28.62
N ASP A 187 -14.00 -17.29 27.32
CA ASP A 187 -13.39 -16.05 26.83
C ASP A 187 -14.47 -15.10 26.27
N PRO A 188 -14.83 -14.03 27.00
CA PRO A 188 -15.85 -13.08 26.54
C PRO A 188 -15.45 -12.33 25.27
N ASP A 189 -14.15 -12.28 24.94
CA ASP A 189 -13.64 -11.65 23.71
C ASP A 189 -13.49 -12.63 22.54
N ALA A 190 -13.82 -13.92 22.72
CA ALA A 190 -13.60 -14.95 21.70
C ALA A 190 -14.23 -14.57 20.34
N TYR A 191 -15.43 -14.01 20.36
CA TYR A 191 -16.10 -13.54 19.14
C TYR A 191 -15.34 -12.38 18.47
N HIS A 192 -14.89 -11.37 19.23
CA HIS A 192 -14.12 -10.26 18.66
C HIS A 192 -12.78 -10.73 18.09
N LYS A 193 -12.07 -11.62 18.80
CA LYS A 193 -10.84 -12.25 18.31
C LYS A 193 -11.07 -13.02 17.02
N GLN A 194 -12.16 -13.78 16.94
CA GLN A 194 -12.54 -14.50 15.73
C GLN A 194 -12.70 -13.56 14.53
N GLU A 195 -13.38 -12.43 14.72
CA GLU A 195 -13.65 -11.47 13.66
C GLU A 195 -12.38 -10.74 13.19
N GLU A 196 -11.47 -10.40 14.10
CA GLU A 196 -10.13 -9.87 13.75
C GLU A 196 -9.30 -10.91 12.97
N LEU A 197 -9.27 -12.16 13.43
CA LEU A 197 -8.55 -13.24 12.75
C LEU A 197 -9.10 -13.52 11.34
N LYS A 198 -10.43 -13.52 11.17
CA LYS A 198 -11.08 -13.61 9.85
C LYS A 198 -10.66 -12.45 8.94
N ALA A 199 -10.63 -11.23 9.47
CA ALA A 199 -10.19 -10.07 8.71
C ALA A 199 -8.73 -10.22 8.25
N MET A 200 -7.83 -10.65 9.14
CA MET A 200 -6.42 -10.91 8.83
C MET A 200 -6.25 -11.99 7.74
N ALA A 201 -7.07 -13.05 7.75
CA ALA A 201 -7.02 -14.07 6.69
C ALA A 201 -7.41 -13.51 5.31
N ILE A 202 -8.43 -12.64 5.27
CA ILE A 202 -8.88 -11.97 4.04
C ILE A 202 -7.80 -11.02 3.50
N THR A 203 -7.13 -10.25 4.38
CA THR A 203 -6.07 -9.33 3.95
C THR A 203 -4.84 -10.06 3.42
N ALA A 204 -4.49 -11.21 4.01
CA ALA A 204 -3.42 -12.08 3.50
C ALA A 204 -3.73 -12.56 2.07
N ASP A 205 -4.95 -13.04 1.81
CA ASP A 205 -5.39 -13.45 0.47
C ASP A 205 -5.40 -12.28 -0.53
N ALA A 206 -5.84 -11.11 -0.09
CA ALA A 206 -5.86 -9.90 -0.91
C ALA A 206 -4.45 -9.50 -1.39
N LEU A 207 -3.45 -9.62 -0.52
CA LEU A 207 -2.07 -9.28 -0.90
C LEU A 207 -1.46 -10.28 -1.88
N VAL A 208 -1.76 -11.58 -1.72
CA VAL A 208 -1.36 -12.63 -2.69
C VAL A 208 -1.98 -12.36 -4.05
N MET A 209 -3.30 -12.11 -4.08
CA MET A 209 -4.02 -11.79 -5.32
C MET A 209 -3.43 -10.55 -6.00
N PHE A 210 -3.09 -9.51 -5.24
CA PHE A 210 -2.47 -8.30 -5.80
C PHE A 210 -1.15 -8.59 -6.51
N ALA A 211 -0.28 -9.41 -5.92
CA ALA A 211 0.96 -9.82 -6.56
C ALA A 211 0.71 -10.69 -7.80
N HIS A 212 -0.27 -11.58 -7.76
CA HIS A 212 -0.65 -12.39 -8.93
C HIS A 212 -1.15 -11.54 -10.11
N ARG A 213 -1.81 -10.40 -9.84
CA ARG A 213 -2.14 -9.42 -10.90
C ARG A 213 -0.87 -8.84 -11.54
N TYR A 214 0.16 -8.56 -10.75
CA TYR A 214 1.47 -8.13 -11.25
C TYR A 214 2.19 -9.23 -12.04
N ALA A 215 2.06 -10.49 -11.62
CA ALA A 215 2.61 -11.61 -12.36
C ALA A 215 2.00 -11.72 -13.77
N ALA A 216 0.67 -11.68 -13.86
CA ALA A 216 -0.03 -11.71 -15.14
C ALA A 216 0.35 -10.54 -16.05
N LEU A 217 0.45 -9.33 -15.49
CA LEU A 217 0.88 -8.14 -16.24
C LEU A 217 2.33 -8.25 -16.74
N ALA A 218 3.22 -8.84 -15.94
CA ALA A 218 4.61 -9.04 -16.34
C ALA A 218 4.73 -10.03 -17.50
N GLU A 219 3.96 -11.12 -17.47
CA GLU A 219 3.89 -12.11 -18.56
C GLU A 219 3.32 -11.50 -19.85
N GLU A 220 2.24 -10.73 -19.75
CA GLU A 220 1.66 -10.00 -20.89
C GLU A 220 2.70 -9.09 -21.54
N LYS A 221 3.42 -8.29 -20.73
CA LYS A 221 4.47 -7.40 -21.21
C LYS A 221 5.67 -8.16 -21.79
N ALA A 222 5.99 -9.33 -21.26
CA ALA A 222 7.09 -10.17 -21.76
C ALA A 222 6.82 -10.71 -23.18
N ILE A 223 5.55 -10.91 -23.55
CA ILE A 223 5.15 -11.31 -24.91
C ILE A 223 5.36 -10.15 -25.89
N ALA A 224 5.06 -8.92 -25.48
CA ALA A 224 5.08 -7.74 -26.34
C ALA A 224 6.48 -7.12 -26.55
N VAL A 225 7.48 -7.49 -25.73
CA VAL A 225 8.83 -6.90 -25.81
C VAL A 225 9.77 -7.71 -26.70
N SER A 226 10.47 -7.02 -27.61
CA SER A 226 11.47 -7.65 -28.49
C SER A 226 12.84 -7.81 -27.85
N ASP A 227 13.18 -6.93 -26.89
CA ASP A 227 14.47 -6.98 -26.21
C ASP A 227 14.56 -8.22 -25.29
N SER A 228 15.49 -9.10 -25.59
CA SER A 228 15.64 -10.40 -24.91
C SER A 228 15.97 -10.26 -23.42
N GLN A 229 16.76 -9.25 -23.05
CA GLN A 229 17.12 -8.99 -21.67
C GLN A 229 15.89 -8.52 -20.88
N ARG A 230 15.14 -7.53 -21.41
CA ARG A 230 13.92 -7.06 -20.77
C ARG A 230 12.85 -8.14 -20.69
N LYS A 231 12.77 -9.01 -21.70
CA LYS A 231 11.89 -10.19 -21.66
C LYS A 231 12.23 -11.11 -20.49
N ALA A 232 13.50 -11.43 -20.31
CA ALA A 232 13.96 -12.27 -19.18
C ALA A 232 13.64 -11.62 -17.83
N GLU A 233 13.84 -10.30 -17.70
CA GLU A 233 13.48 -9.55 -16.48
C GLU A 233 11.99 -9.61 -16.18
N LEU A 234 11.13 -9.40 -17.19
CA LEU A 234 9.68 -9.45 -17.01
C LEU A 234 9.19 -10.86 -16.65
N LEU A 235 9.76 -11.90 -17.27
CA LEU A 235 9.45 -13.29 -16.90
C LEU A 235 9.88 -13.59 -15.46
N HIS A 236 11.04 -13.09 -15.03
CA HIS A 236 11.48 -13.24 -13.66
C HIS A 236 10.61 -12.46 -12.66
N ILE A 237 10.20 -11.22 -12.98
CA ILE A 237 9.21 -10.48 -12.20
C ILE A 237 7.90 -11.27 -12.10
N GLY A 238 7.47 -11.90 -13.20
CA GLY A 238 6.31 -12.78 -13.23
C GLY A 238 6.43 -13.95 -12.25
N ASP A 239 7.53 -14.69 -12.31
CA ASP A 239 7.82 -15.82 -11.42
C ASP A 239 7.86 -15.38 -9.94
N MET A 240 8.62 -14.31 -9.65
CA MET A 240 8.72 -13.73 -8.31
C MET A 240 7.35 -13.32 -7.76
N CYS A 241 6.52 -12.65 -8.55
CA CYS A 241 5.21 -12.19 -8.10
C CYS A 241 4.18 -13.32 -7.96
N LYS A 242 4.42 -14.49 -8.57
CA LYS A 242 3.63 -15.71 -8.28
C LYS A 242 4.01 -16.31 -6.94
N HIS A 243 5.29 -16.18 -6.57
CA HIS A 243 5.86 -16.75 -5.34
C HIS A 243 5.65 -15.85 -4.12
N VAL A 244 6.17 -14.62 -4.13
CA VAL A 244 5.94 -13.64 -3.05
C VAL A 244 4.73 -12.75 -3.37
N PRO A 245 3.84 -12.50 -2.39
CA PRO A 245 3.99 -12.73 -0.95
C PRO A 245 3.39 -14.06 -0.46
N ALA A 246 2.91 -14.96 -1.34
CA ALA A 246 2.26 -16.20 -0.91
C ALA A 246 3.18 -17.09 -0.07
N HIS A 247 4.45 -17.14 -0.45
CA HIS A 247 5.50 -17.91 0.19
C HIS A 247 6.64 -17.00 0.67
N ALA A 248 7.49 -17.52 1.57
CA ALA A 248 8.69 -16.83 2.02
C ALA A 248 9.64 -16.53 0.85
N PRO A 249 10.34 -15.40 0.83
CA PRO A 249 11.23 -15.03 -0.27
C PRO A 249 12.40 -16.02 -0.35
N ARG A 250 12.79 -16.39 -1.58
CA ARG A 250 13.87 -17.35 -1.86
C ARG A 250 15.22 -16.67 -2.00
N ASP A 251 15.23 -15.42 -2.47
CA ASP A 251 16.43 -14.67 -2.77
C ASP A 251 16.32 -13.19 -2.40
N PHE A 252 17.40 -12.44 -2.69
CA PHE A 252 17.52 -11.03 -2.37
C PHE A 252 16.51 -10.14 -3.11
N TRP A 253 16.17 -10.48 -4.36
CA TRP A 253 15.21 -9.72 -5.15
C TRP A 253 13.80 -9.96 -4.62
N GLU A 254 13.45 -11.22 -4.34
CA GLU A 254 12.14 -11.56 -3.77
C GLU A 254 11.93 -10.93 -2.40
N ALA A 255 12.96 -10.86 -1.56
CA ALA A 255 12.88 -10.21 -0.24
C ALA A 255 12.53 -8.72 -0.36
N LEU A 256 13.13 -8.02 -1.33
CA LEU A 256 12.81 -6.61 -1.61
C LEU A 256 11.41 -6.44 -2.18
N GLN A 257 11.01 -7.28 -3.13
CA GLN A 257 9.68 -7.22 -3.75
C GLN A 257 8.56 -7.55 -2.75
N TYR A 258 8.77 -8.55 -1.89
CA TYR A 258 7.80 -8.91 -0.86
C TYR A 258 7.61 -7.74 0.11
N TYR A 259 8.70 -7.19 0.65
CA TYR A 259 8.60 -5.98 1.47
C TYR A 259 7.83 -4.87 0.74
N TRP A 260 8.13 -4.64 -0.54
CA TRP A 260 7.49 -3.59 -1.30
C TRP A 260 5.97 -3.81 -1.47
N PHE A 261 5.53 -5.05 -1.71
CA PHE A 261 4.10 -5.36 -1.71
C PHE A 261 3.45 -5.10 -0.35
N VAL A 262 4.10 -5.48 0.75
CA VAL A 262 3.59 -5.20 2.11
C VAL A 262 3.52 -3.69 2.35
N HIS A 263 4.54 -2.92 1.98
CA HIS A 263 4.54 -1.46 2.05
C HIS A 263 3.35 -0.86 1.30
N LEU A 264 3.10 -1.31 0.06
CA LEU A 264 1.96 -0.84 -0.73
C LEU A 264 0.63 -1.25 -0.10
N GLY A 265 0.51 -2.48 0.42
CA GLY A 265 -0.68 -2.95 1.13
C GLY A 265 -1.03 -2.05 2.31
N VAL A 266 -0.12 -1.95 3.28
CA VAL A 266 -0.32 -1.15 4.51
C VAL A 266 -0.63 0.32 4.18
N THR A 267 0.10 0.90 3.23
CA THR A 267 -0.04 2.33 2.92
C THR A 267 -1.16 2.64 1.92
N THR A 268 -1.85 1.63 1.38
CA THR A 268 -3.08 1.76 0.57
C THR A 268 -4.32 1.47 1.41
N GLU A 269 -4.23 0.54 2.36
CA GLU A 269 -5.30 0.20 3.31
C GLU A 269 -5.81 1.45 4.03
N LEU A 270 -4.89 2.25 4.56
CA LEU A 270 -5.14 3.54 5.19
C LEU A 270 -4.04 4.55 4.82
N ASN A 271 -4.14 5.78 5.33
CA ASN A 271 -3.11 6.81 5.22
C ASN A 271 -2.29 6.89 6.52
N PRO A 272 -1.41 5.91 6.81
CA PRO A 272 -0.63 5.91 8.04
C PRO A 272 0.34 7.08 8.05
N TRP A 273 0.59 7.62 9.23
CA TRP A 273 1.78 8.41 9.47
C TRP A 273 3.06 7.63 9.15
N ASP A 274 4.05 8.35 8.66
CA ASP A 274 5.39 7.85 8.28
C ASP A 274 5.41 6.74 7.23
N SER A 275 4.29 6.55 6.51
CA SER A 275 4.14 5.49 5.52
C SER A 275 4.41 4.12 6.15
N PHE A 276 5.46 3.42 5.70
CA PHE A 276 5.91 2.16 6.25
C PHE A 276 7.40 1.95 5.93
N THR A 277 8.14 1.30 6.82
CA THR A 277 9.60 1.17 6.71
C THR A 277 10.06 -0.26 6.99
N PRO A 278 11.09 -0.77 6.29
CA PRO A 278 11.63 -2.11 6.53
C PRO A 278 12.43 -2.20 7.83
N GLY A 279 12.64 -1.10 8.55
CA GLY A 279 13.40 -1.10 9.80
C GLY A 279 14.86 -1.49 9.58
N LYS A 280 15.27 -2.64 10.13
CA LYS A 280 16.65 -3.15 10.08
C LYS A 280 16.91 -3.86 8.75
N LEU A 281 16.73 -3.15 7.63
CA LEU A 281 16.78 -3.71 6.28
C LEU A 281 18.10 -4.44 6.00
N ASP A 282 19.22 -3.90 6.46
CA ASP A 282 20.53 -4.53 6.36
C ASP A 282 20.55 -5.92 7.03
N GLN A 283 19.99 -6.03 8.23
CA GLN A 283 19.90 -7.29 8.96
C GLN A 283 18.95 -8.29 8.28
N HIS A 284 17.82 -7.80 7.76
CA HIS A 284 16.85 -8.64 7.08
C HIS A 284 17.36 -9.16 5.73
N LEU A 285 18.13 -8.35 4.99
CA LEU A 285 18.68 -8.73 3.68
C LEU A 285 20.01 -9.49 3.76
N ALA A 286 20.77 -9.37 4.86
CA ALA A 286 22.09 -9.99 4.99
C ALA A 286 22.12 -11.51 4.72
N PRO A 287 21.14 -12.33 5.17
CA PRO A 287 21.11 -13.75 4.84
C PRO A 287 20.98 -14.00 3.33
N PHE A 288 20.07 -13.30 2.66
CA PHE A 288 19.85 -13.43 1.20
C PHE A 288 21.04 -12.94 0.39
N TYR A 289 21.66 -11.83 0.82
CA TYR A 289 22.84 -11.28 0.17
C TYR A 289 24.03 -12.25 0.27
N THR A 290 24.28 -12.78 1.47
CA THR A 290 25.40 -13.70 1.72
C THR A 290 25.22 -14.99 0.94
N GLN A 291 24.02 -15.58 0.99
CA GLN A 291 23.69 -16.80 0.26
C GLN A 291 23.86 -16.60 -1.25
N GLY A 292 23.29 -15.53 -1.80
CA GLY A 292 23.36 -15.24 -3.23
C GLY A 292 24.79 -14.99 -3.75
N LEU A 293 25.67 -14.42 -2.92
CA LEU A 293 27.09 -14.31 -3.26
C LEU A 293 27.82 -15.66 -3.24
N GLN A 294 27.46 -16.56 -2.32
CA GLN A 294 28.09 -17.86 -2.16
C GLN A 294 27.72 -18.83 -3.29
N ASP A 295 26.45 -18.86 -3.70
CA ASP A 295 25.97 -19.72 -4.78
C ASP A 295 26.06 -19.08 -6.18
N GLY A 296 26.45 -17.80 -6.25
CA GLY A 296 26.67 -17.07 -7.50
C GLY A 296 25.38 -16.59 -8.18
N THR A 297 24.22 -16.70 -7.52
CA THR A 297 22.94 -16.16 -8.03
C THR A 297 22.84 -14.64 -7.92
N LEU A 298 23.69 -14.02 -7.08
CA LEU A 298 23.74 -12.58 -6.87
C LEU A 298 25.18 -12.08 -7.00
N THR A 299 25.36 -10.91 -7.61
CA THR A 299 26.61 -10.15 -7.53
C THR A 299 26.40 -8.88 -6.71
N ARG A 300 27.49 -8.30 -6.19
CA ARG A 300 27.44 -7.02 -5.47
C ARG A 300 26.81 -5.92 -6.32
N GLU A 301 27.17 -5.85 -7.59
CA GLU A 301 26.66 -4.86 -8.55
C GLU A 301 25.16 -5.06 -8.78
N LYS A 302 24.68 -6.31 -8.83
CA LYS A 302 23.25 -6.59 -8.99
C LYS A 302 22.46 -6.25 -7.73
N ALA A 303 22.98 -6.57 -6.56
CA ALA A 303 22.38 -6.18 -5.29
C ALA A 303 22.28 -4.66 -5.15
N GLU A 304 23.34 -3.93 -5.53
CA GLU A 304 23.35 -2.47 -5.56
C GLU A 304 22.29 -1.90 -6.52
N GLU A 305 22.18 -2.44 -7.74
CA GLU A 305 21.16 -2.01 -8.70
C GLU A 305 19.74 -2.25 -8.19
N LEU A 306 19.49 -3.41 -7.56
CA LEU A 306 18.19 -3.72 -6.95
C LEU A 306 17.84 -2.74 -5.82
N LEU A 307 18.79 -2.41 -4.95
CA LEU A 307 18.61 -1.40 -3.90
C LEU A 307 18.39 0.00 -4.48
N GLN A 308 19.06 0.36 -5.57
CA GLN A 308 18.84 1.62 -6.27
C GLN A 308 17.42 1.69 -6.84
N CYS A 309 16.95 0.63 -7.51
CA CYS A 309 15.56 0.51 -7.96
C CYS A 309 14.60 0.65 -6.77
N PHE A 310 14.87 -0.05 -5.67
CA PHE A 310 14.06 -0.03 -4.46
C PHE A 310 13.97 1.37 -3.82
N TRP A 311 15.06 2.12 -3.75
CA TRP A 311 15.06 3.51 -3.24
C TRP A 311 14.26 4.45 -4.12
N ILE A 312 14.29 4.25 -5.45
CA ILE A 312 13.46 5.03 -6.36
C ILE A 312 11.97 4.78 -6.07
N LYS A 313 11.57 3.56 -5.71
CA LYS A 313 10.19 3.24 -5.35
C LYS A 313 9.67 4.04 -4.15
N PHE A 314 10.50 4.30 -3.13
CA PHE A 314 10.11 5.15 -2.00
C PHE A 314 9.93 6.63 -2.36
N ASN A 315 10.62 7.11 -3.39
CA ASN A 315 10.52 8.51 -3.84
C ASN A 315 9.35 8.74 -4.81
N ASN A 316 8.85 7.67 -5.43
CA ASN A 316 7.63 7.66 -6.23
C ASN A 316 6.39 7.83 -5.33
#